data_AF-A0A8X6HJY1-F1
#
_entry.id   AF-A0A8X6HJY1-F1
#
_cell.length_a   1.000
_cell.length_b   1.000
_cell.length_c   1.000
_cell.angle_alpha   90.00
_cell.angle_beta   90.00
_cell.angle_gamma   90.00
#
_symmetry.space_group_name_H-M   'P 1'
#
loop_
_entity.id
_entity.type
_entity.pdbx_description
1 polymer ?
#
loop_
_entity_poly.entity_id
_entity_poly.type
_entity_poly.pdbx_seq_one_letter_code
_entity_poly.pdbx_strand_id
1 'polypeptide(L)'
;MDTEALAFARDLMRYCFRTLSGTDLELRAIDSGVLSRSPFTSTMGRALILYSKSIHRYIYLSVVTYMEHIMRDTREFLQFAQVIADAFYEDCVFFEWTATCSFIVKMCLLLHTPGDETLALMGCYAVAMVYSKFKMQFNLEGGWRNYHVFCCAHIYSLKVQGIVEPRHYETNRCF
;
A
#
# COMPACT_ATOMS: atom_id res chain seq x y z
N MET A 1 -2.82 19.29 -0.73
CA MET A 1 -2.61 17.81 -0.70
C MET A 1 -3.03 17.28 -2.06
N ASP A 2 -2.28 16.35 -2.64
CA ASP A 2 -2.52 15.86 -4.01
C ASP A 2 -3.81 15.02 -4.06
N THR A 3 -4.80 15.46 -4.84
CA THR A 3 -6.12 14.83 -4.91
C THR A 3 -6.06 13.43 -5.52
N GLU A 4 -5.09 13.18 -6.40
CA GLU A 4 -4.91 11.88 -7.03
C GLU A 4 -4.30 10.88 -6.04
N ALA A 5 -3.29 11.32 -5.28
CA ALA A 5 -2.68 10.51 -4.23
C ALA A 5 -3.65 10.16 -3.10
N LEU A 6 -4.54 11.09 -2.74
CA LEU A 6 -5.62 10.84 -1.78
C LEU A 6 -6.63 9.81 -2.30
N ALA A 7 -7.00 9.87 -3.58
CA ALA A 7 -7.89 8.90 -4.19
C ALA A 7 -7.25 7.50 -4.21
N PHE A 8 -5.97 7.41 -4.61
CA PHE A 8 -5.19 6.19 -4.52
C PHE A 8 -5.16 5.62 -3.11
N ALA A 9 -4.80 6.45 -2.13
CA ALA A 9 -4.66 6.05 -0.73
C ALA A 9 -5.96 5.51 -0.14
N ARG A 10 -7.09 6.17 -0.43
CA ARG A 10 -8.42 5.72 -0.03
C ARG A 10 -8.73 4.32 -0.55
N ASP A 11 -8.51 4.08 -1.84
CA ASP A 11 -8.88 2.81 -2.47
C ASP A 11 -7.90 1.69 -2.08
N LEU A 12 -6.63 2.03 -1.87
CA LEU A 12 -5.64 1.14 -1.27
C LEU A 12 -6.05 0.69 0.14
N MET A 13 -6.38 1.63 1.02
CA MET A 13 -6.77 1.32 2.40
C MET A 13 -8.03 0.46 2.44
N ARG A 14 -9.04 0.78 1.61
CA ARG A 14 -10.24 -0.06 1.46
C ARG A 14 -9.90 -1.47 0.99
N TYR A 15 -9.07 -1.60 -0.04
CA TYR A 15 -8.64 -2.89 -0.57
C TYR A 15 -7.93 -3.72 0.51
N CYS A 16 -6.97 -3.13 1.21
CA CYS A 16 -6.18 -3.84 2.22
C CYS A 16 -6.99 -4.22 3.45
N PHE A 17 -7.85 -3.33 3.95
CA PHE A 17 -8.74 -3.63 5.08
C PHE A 17 -9.68 -4.78 4.73
N ARG A 18 -10.35 -4.76 3.57
CA ARG A 18 -11.24 -5.85 3.12
C ARG A 18 -10.49 -7.18 2.91
N THR A 19 -9.36 -7.15 2.22
CA THR A 19 -8.59 -8.35 1.86
C THR A 19 -7.96 -9.00 3.09
N LEU A 20 -7.56 -8.21 4.09
CA LEU A 20 -6.90 -8.70 5.31
C LEU A 20 -7.88 -8.94 6.46
N SER A 21 -9.11 -8.40 6.42
CA SER A 21 -10.21 -8.75 7.32
C SER A 21 -11.00 -9.99 6.90
N GLY A 22 -10.72 -10.57 5.72
CA GLY A 22 -11.36 -11.81 5.24
C GLY A 22 -12.74 -11.64 4.62
N THR A 23 -13.12 -10.42 4.21
CA THR A 23 -14.40 -10.14 3.53
C THR A 23 -14.20 -10.05 2.01
N ASP A 24 -14.46 -11.16 1.32
CA ASP A 24 -14.14 -11.39 -0.11
C ASP A 24 -15.11 -10.74 -1.13
N LEU A 25 -16.15 -10.04 -0.67
CA LEU A 25 -17.14 -9.43 -1.57
C LEU A 25 -16.76 -7.97 -1.87
N GLU A 26 -16.63 -7.65 -3.17
CA GLU A 26 -16.51 -6.32 -3.82
C GLU A 26 -15.17 -5.91 -4.45
N LEU A 27 -14.19 -6.81 -4.63
CA LEU A 27 -12.98 -6.48 -5.43
C LEU A 27 -13.31 -6.05 -6.87
N ARG A 28 -14.42 -6.53 -7.45
CA ARG A 28 -14.87 -6.20 -8.82
C ARG A 28 -15.46 -4.80 -8.97
N ALA A 29 -15.84 -4.12 -7.88
CA ALA A 29 -16.44 -2.79 -7.93
C ALA A 29 -15.40 -1.64 -7.92
N ILE A 30 -14.17 -1.92 -7.46
CA ILE A 30 -13.07 -0.96 -7.52
C ILE A 30 -12.51 -0.89 -8.95
N ASP A 31 -12.38 -2.04 -9.61
CA ASP A 31 -11.88 -2.13 -11.00
C ASP A 31 -12.93 -1.69 -12.05
N SER A 32 -14.20 -1.45 -11.68
CA SER A 32 -15.27 -1.03 -12.60
C SER A 32 -15.36 0.49 -12.84
N GLY A 33 -14.48 1.29 -12.22
CA GLY A 33 -14.32 2.72 -12.54
C GLY A 33 -15.50 3.63 -12.14
N VAL A 34 -16.49 3.13 -11.40
CA VAL A 34 -17.71 3.90 -11.05
C VAL A 34 -17.48 4.85 -9.85
N LEU A 35 -16.38 4.69 -9.11
CA LEU A 35 -16.03 5.56 -7.97
C LEU A 35 -14.67 6.26 -8.18
N SER A 36 -14.72 7.39 -8.91
CA SER A 36 -13.69 8.44 -9.01
C SER A 36 -12.37 8.06 -9.71
N ARG A 37 -11.69 9.10 -10.23
CA ARG A 37 -10.42 9.10 -11.00
C ARG A 37 -9.20 8.59 -10.20
N SER A 38 -9.33 7.49 -9.47
CA SER A 38 -8.25 6.90 -8.70
C SER A 38 -7.30 6.14 -9.64
N PRO A 39 -5.97 6.29 -9.51
CA PRO A 39 -5.00 5.51 -10.27
C PRO A 39 -4.81 4.10 -9.68
N PHE A 40 -5.46 3.78 -8.56
CA PHE A 40 -5.35 2.49 -7.90
C PHE A 40 -5.91 1.36 -8.76
N THR A 41 -5.24 0.21 -8.73
CA THR A 41 -5.77 -1.06 -9.25
C THR A 41 -5.59 -2.16 -8.21
N SER A 42 -6.43 -3.20 -8.28
CA SER A 42 -6.31 -4.38 -7.42
C SER A 42 -4.91 -5.04 -7.50
N THR A 43 -4.23 -4.97 -8.65
CA THR A 43 -2.84 -5.41 -8.84
C THR A 43 -1.86 -4.65 -7.93
N MET A 44 -1.98 -3.33 -7.83
CA MET A 44 -1.13 -2.51 -6.97
C MET A 44 -1.35 -2.87 -5.49
N GLY A 45 -2.60 -3.03 -5.08
CA GLY A 45 -2.95 -3.48 -3.73
C GLY A 45 -2.39 -4.87 -3.42
N ARG A 46 -2.46 -5.81 -4.37
CA ARG A 46 -1.92 -7.16 -4.21
C ARG A 46 -0.40 -7.14 -4.05
N ALA A 47 0.33 -6.37 -4.87
CA ALA A 47 1.78 -6.24 -4.77
C ALA A 47 2.19 -5.75 -3.37
N LEU A 48 1.49 -4.73 -2.85
CA LEU A 48 1.70 -4.19 -1.50
C LEU A 48 1.46 -5.22 -0.38
N ILE A 49 0.40 -6.01 -0.49
CA ILE A 49 0.12 -7.08 0.50
C ILE A 49 1.20 -8.16 0.46
N LEU A 50 1.62 -8.58 -0.73
CA LEU A 50 2.66 -9.59 -0.89
C LEU A 50 4.00 -9.09 -0.34
N TYR A 51 4.35 -7.83 -0.60
CA TYR A 51 5.51 -7.18 -0.01
C TYR A 51 5.44 -7.16 1.52
N SER A 52 4.29 -6.74 2.07
CA SER A 52 4.07 -6.73 3.52
C SER A 52 4.29 -8.10 4.15
N LYS A 53 3.84 -9.19 3.51
CA LYS A 53 4.07 -10.57 3.98
C LYS A 53 5.56 -10.95 3.99
N SER A 54 6.32 -10.52 2.98
CA SER A 54 7.76 -10.80 2.88
C SER A 54 8.58 -10.05 3.94
N ILE A 55 8.22 -8.80 4.21
CA ILE A 55 8.91 -7.93 5.19
C ILE A 55 8.52 -8.24 6.65
N HIS A 56 7.31 -8.76 6.87
CA HIS A 56 6.78 -9.11 8.20
C HIS A 56 7.76 -9.94 9.04
N ARG A 57 8.53 -10.83 8.42
CA ARG A 57 9.47 -11.71 9.14
C ARG A 57 10.62 -10.95 9.83
N TYR A 58 10.94 -9.73 9.40
CA TYR A 58 12.17 -9.05 9.82
C TYR A 58 11.95 -7.85 10.76
N ILE A 59 10.76 -7.23 10.77
CA ILE A 59 10.55 -5.93 11.45
C ILE A 59 9.54 -6.00 12.61
N TYR A 60 8.78 -7.10 12.71
CA TYR A 60 7.51 -7.12 13.46
C TYR A 60 7.60 -7.02 14.98
N LEU A 61 8.61 -7.63 15.63
CA LEU A 61 8.59 -7.79 17.09
C LEU A 61 8.96 -6.52 17.87
N SER A 62 9.88 -5.70 17.38
CA SER A 62 10.33 -4.49 18.09
C SER A 62 9.45 -3.27 17.84
N VAL A 63 8.70 -3.29 16.73
CA VAL A 63 8.01 -2.13 16.19
C VAL A 63 6.57 -2.04 16.70
N VAL A 64 5.89 -3.17 16.95
CA VAL A 64 4.50 -3.20 17.43
C VAL A 64 4.31 -2.51 18.79
N THR A 65 5.21 -2.73 19.75
CA THR A 65 5.07 -2.13 21.10
C THR A 65 5.26 -0.62 21.10
N TYR A 66 6.18 -0.10 20.29
CA TYR A 66 6.39 1.35 20.15
C TYR A 66 5.24 2.01 19.36
N MET A 67 4.57 1.25 18.52
CA MET A 67 3.55 1.77 17.62
C MET A 67 2.17 1.96 18.21
N GLU A 68 1.81 1.21 19.25
CA GLU A 68 0.59 1.53 20.03
C GLU A 68 0.64 2.94 20.62
N HIS A 69 1.84 3.46 20.90
CA HIS A 69 2.02 4.82 21.40
C HIS A 69 1.85 5.85 20.27
N ILE A 70 2.62 5.69 19.18
CA ILE A 70 2.61 6.57 18.00
C ILE A 70 1.21 6.69 17.39
N MET A 71 0.43 5.61 17.40
CA MET A 71 -0.87 5.57 16.71
C MET A 71 -2.03 6.17 17.51
N ARG A 72 -1.82 6.57 18.77
CA ARG A 72 -2.81 7.33 19.54
C ARG A 72 -2.83 8.82 19.20
N ASP A 73 -1.76 9.32 18.58
CA ASP A 73 -1.64 10.70 18.14
C ASP A 73 -1.45 10.77 16.63
N THR A 74 -2.41 11.37 15.93
CA THR A 74 -2.35 11.56 14.48
C THR A 74 -1.08 12.27 14.02
N ARG A 75 -0.57 13.22 14.81
CA ARG A 75 0.65 13.95 14.50
C ARG A 75 1.87 13.05 14.57
N GLU A 76 1.99 12.24 15.62
CA GLU A 76 3.11 11.30 15.77
C GLU A 76 3.09 10.25 14.67
N PHE A 77 1.91 9.74 14.31
CA PHE A 77 1.76 8.81 13.21
C PHE A 77 2.21 9.39 11.85
N LEU A 78 1.81 10.63 11.56
CA LEU A 78 2.25 11.30 10.34
C LEU A 78 3.75 11.56 10.36
N GLN A 79 4.32 12.02 11.48
CA GLN A 79 5.77 12.19 11.62
C GLN A 79 6.52 10.89 11.42
N PHE A 80 6.01 9.79 11.96
CA PHE A 80 6.60 8.47 11.77
C PHE A 80 6.56 8.03 10.30
N ALA A 81 5.43 8.22 9.61
CA ALA A 81 5.33 7.93 8.18
C ALA A 81 6.35 8.74 7.35
N GLN A 82 6.59 10.00 7.73
CA GLN A 82 7.63 10.83 7.13
C GLN A 82 9.03 10.28 7.42
N VAL A 83 9.33 9.87 8.64
CA VAL A 83 10.63 9.27 9.01
C VAL A 83 10.91 7.99 8.22
N ILE A 84 9.90 7.14 8.02
CA ILE A 84 10.06 5.96 7.14
C ILE A 84 10.40 6.41 5.73
N ALA A 85 9.65 7.37 5.18
CA ALA A 85 9.91 7.87 3.83
C ALA A 85 11.30 8.52 3.71
N ASP A 86 11.82 9.10 4.79
CA ASP A 86 13.15 9.70 4.90
C ASP A 86 14.28 8.67 5.07
N ALA A 87 13.98 7.48 5.60
CA ALA A 87 14.94 6.40 5.72
C ALA A 87 15.22 5.67 4.39
N PHE A 88 14.30 5.79 3.43
CA PHE A 88 14.46 5.24 2.08
C PHE A 88 15.29 6.17 1.18
N TYR A 89 16.13 5.57 0.33
CA TYR A 89 17.10 6.24 -0.53
C TYR A 89 16.61 6.26 -1.97
N GLU A 90 16.31 7.45 -2.48
CA GLU A 90 15.59 7.80 -3.72
C GLU A 90 16.03 7.18 -5.08
N ASP A 91 16.83 6.11 -5.11
CA ASP A 91 17.30 5.40 -6.31
C ASP A 91 16.28 4.39 -6.86
N CYS A 92 15.30 3.93 -6.07
CA CYS A 92 14.34 2.90 -6.46
C CYS A 92 12.88 3.32 -6.19
N VAL A 93 12.43 4.44 -6.76
CA VAL A 93 11.23 5.17 -6.31
C VAL A 93 9.98 4.29 -6.16
N PHE A 94 9.71 3.37 -7.10
CA PHE A 94 8.54 2.50 -7.05
C PHE A 94 8.63 1.43 -5.95
N PHE A 95 9.82 0.89 -5.71
CA PHE A 95 10.04 -0.07 -4.64
C PHE A 95 9.88 0.60 -3.27
N GLU A 96 10.43 1.78 -3.10
CA GLU A 96 10.38 2.54 -1.83
C GLU A 96 9.00 3.07 -1.52
N TRP A 97 8.30 3.55 -2.54
CA TRP A 97 6.89 3.88 -2.46
C TRP A 97 6.06 2.67 -2.02
N THR A 98 6.30 1.50 -2.64
CA THR A 98 5.63 0.25 -2.27
C THR A 98 5.94 -0.09 -0.80
N ALA A 99 7.20 -0.03 -0.41
CA ALA A 99 7.64 -0.36 0.94
C ALA A 99 6.97 0.52 1.98
N THR A 100 7.00 1.84 1.77
CA THR A 100 6.44 2.82 2.70
C THR A 100 4.93 2.66 2.83
N CYS A 101 4.21 2.49 1.70
CA CYS A 101 2.78 2.21 1.73
C CYS A 101 2.47 0.91 2.47
N SER A 102 3.24 -0.16 2.25
CA SER A 102 3.08 -1.43 2.96
C SER A 102 3.25 -1.28 4.47
N PHE A 103 4.20 -0.46 4.94
CA PHE A 103 4.36 -0.18 6.37
C PHE A 103 3.14 0.56 6.94
N ILE A 104 2.75 1.68 6.32
CA ILE A 104 1.62 2.49 6.77
C ILE A 104 0.35 1.64 6.86
N VAL A 105 0.01 0.94 5.77
CA VAL A 105 -1.17 0.07 5.71
C VAL A 105 -1.11 -1.02 6.78
N LYS A 106 0.04 -1.69 6.92
CA LYS A 106 0.19 -2.76 7.90
C LYS A 106 -0.03 -2.24 9.31
N MET A 107 0.40 -1.02 9.60
CA MET A 107 0.22 -0.42 10.92
C MET A 107 -1.20 -0.07 11.25
N CYS A 108 -1.89 0.55 10.30
CA CYS A 108 -3.31 0.81 10.46
C CYS A 108 -4.11 -0.49 10.69
N LEU A 109 -3.70 -1.60 10.05
CA LEU A 109 -4.38 -2.89 10.21
C LEU A 109 -4.11 -3.59 11.54
N LEU A 110 -2.90 -3.48 12.09
CA LEU A 110 -2.55 -4.16 13.34
C LEU A 110 -3.31 -3.62 14.54
N LEU A 111 -3.66 -2.34 14.51
CA LEU A 111 -4.36 -1.66 15.58
C LEU A 111 -5.82 -1.38 15.23
N HIS A 112 -6.29 -1.85 14.07
CA HIS A 112 -7.67 -1.65 13.65
C HIS A 112 -8.64 -2.39 14.57
N THR A 113 -9.57 -1.63 15.12
CA THR A 113 -10.76 -2.19 15.78
C THR A 113 -11.90 -2.24 14.76
N PRO A 114 -12.57 -3.39 14.57
CA PRO A 114 -13.70 -3.48 13.66
C PRO A 114 -14.76 -2.40 13.94
N GLY A 115 -15.13 -1.63 12.92
CA GLY A 115 -16.09 -0.52 13.03
C GLY A 115 -15.47 0.85 13.30
N ASP A 116 -14.15 0.95 13.56
CA ASP A 116 -13.42 2.21 13.69
C ASP A 116 -12.66 2.55 12.40
N GLU A 117 -13.14 3.56 11.66
CA GLU A 117 -12.52 4.04 10.43
C GLU A 117 -11.37 5.04 10.67
N THR A 118 -11.12 5.45 11.91
CA THR A 118 -10.13 6.50 12.24
C THR A 118 -8.74 6.14 11.73
N LEU A 119 -8.29 4.91 11.97
CA LEU A 119 -6.98 4.45 11.51
C LEU A 119 -6.90 4.32 9.99
N ALA A 120 -8.00 3.99 9.33
CA ALA A 120 -8.06 3.92 7.87
C ALA A 120 -7.91 5.33 7.26
N LEU A 121 -8.58 6.32 7.84
CA LEU A 121 -8.45 7.73 7.44
C LEU A 121 -7.04 8.27 7.69
N MET A 122 -6.46 7.99 8.86
CA MET A 122 -5.08 8.37 9.19
C MET A 122 -4.08 7.78 8.18
N GLY A 123 -4.21 6.50 7.86
CA GLY A 123 -3.38 5.85 6.84
C GLY A 123 -3.55 6.47 5.46
N CYS A 124 -4.78 6.87 5.07
CA CYS A 124 -5.00 7.59 3.81
C CYS A 124 -4.21 8.90 3.75
N TYR A 125 -4.27 9.69 4.83
CA TYR A 125 -3.53 10.95 4.92
C TYR A 125 -2.02 10.73 4.91
N ALA A 126 -1.52 9.72 5.63
CA ALA A 126 -0.10 9.37 5.65
C ALA A 126 0.42 8.98 4.26
N VAL A 127 -0.28 8.10 3.54
CA VAL A 127 0.09 7.69 2.17
C VAL A 127 0.09 8.89 1.22
N ALA A 128 -0.95 9.72 1.25
CA ALA A 128 -1.05 10.89 0.38
C ALA A 128 0.00 11.96 0.70
N MET A 129 0.34 12.14 1.98
CA MET A 129 1.40 13.04 2.42
C MET A 129 2.75 12.54 1.92
N VAL A 130 3.07 11.27 2.14
CA VAL A 130 4.34 10.67 1.72
C VAL A 130 4.50 10.71 0.20
N TYR A 131 3.42 10.56 -0.58
CA TYR A 131 3.49 10.68 -2.03
C TYR A 131 4.08 12.01 -2.49
N SER A 132 3.83 13.10 -1.77
CA SER A 132 4.35 14.42 -2.15
C SER A 132 5.88 14.47 -2.21
N LYS A 133 6.57 13.63 -1.43
CA LYS A 133 8.03 13.46 -1.48
C LYS A 133 8.48 12.73 -2.75
N PHE A 134 7.85 11.59 -3.04
CA PHE A 134 8.20 10.77 -4.20
C PHE A 134 7.75 11.38 -5.52
N LYS A 135 6.78 12.31 -5.51
CA LYS A 135 6.03 12.77 -6.69
C LYS A 135 6.91 13.14 -7.88
N MET A 136 8.00 13.88 -7.66
CA MET A 136 8.85 14.33 -8.76
C MET A 136 9.49 13.14 -9.47
N GLN A 137 10.18 12.27 -8.73
CA GLN A 137 10.86 11.09 -9.27
C GLN A 137 9.87 10.04 -9.78
N PHE A 138 8.77 9.84 -9.07
CA PHE A 138 7.70 8.93 -9.45
C PHE A 138 7.15 9.28 -10.84
N ASN A 139 6.99 10.58 -11.13
CA ASN A 139 6.56 11.05 -12.44
C ASN A 139 7.66 10.95 -13.50
N LEU A 140 8.92 11.16 -13.14
CA LEU A 140 10.06 10.96 -14.05
C LEU A 140 10.21 9.49 -14.46
N GLU A 141 9.86 8.54 -13.59
CA GLU A 141 9.84 7.11 -13.88
C GLU A 141 8.57 6.65 -14.64
N GLY A 142 7.71 7.58 -15.08
CA GLY A 142 6.52 7.30 -15.89
C GLY A 142 5.22 7.14 -15.08
N GLY A 143 5.22 7.54 -13.82
CA GLY A 143 4.03 7.73 -13.00
C GLY A 143 3.24 6.45 -12.74
N TRP A 144 1.93 6.60 -12.51
CA TRP A 144 1.04 5.50 -12.10
C TRP A 144 1.00 4.33 -13.08
N ARG A 145 1.15 4.60 -14.38
CA ARG A 145 1.16 3.56 -15.42
C ARG A 145 2.38 2.66 -15.29
N ASN A 146 3.57 3.24 -15.11
CA ASN A 146 4.79 2.44 -14.93
C ASN A 146 4.84 1.79 -13.54
N TYR A 147 4.29 2.46 -12.52
CA TYR A 147 4.10 1.83 -11.21
C TYR A 147 3.22 0.57 -11.30
N HIS A 148 2.14 0.60 -12.09
CA HIS A 148 1.31 -0.59 -12.34
C HIS A 148 2.13 -1.74 -12.95
N VAL A 149 2.94 -1.43 -13.98
CA VAL A 149 3.82 -2.41 -14.63
C VAL A 149 4.84 -2.98 -13.65
N PHE A 150 5.44 -2.12 -12.81
CA PHE A 150 6.32 -2.54 -11.72
C PHE A 150 5.61 -3.52 -10.77
N CYS A 151 4.38 -3.23 -10.34
CA CYS A 151 3.59 -4.14 -9.50
C CYS A 151 3.34 -5.49 -10.18
N CYS A 152 3.00 -5.50 -11.48
CA CYS A 152 2.86 -6.74 -12.25
C CYS A 152 4.16 -7.56 -12.26
N ALA A 153 5.28 -6.90 -12.58
CA ALA A 153 6.60 -7.54 -12.65
C ALA A 153 7.05 -8.08 -11.29
N HIS A 154 6.79 -7.34 -10.21
CA HIS A 154 7.10 -7.77 -8.85
C HIS A 154 6.31 -9.02 -8.46
N ILE A 155 4.99 -9.03 -8.69
CA ILE A 155 4.14 -10.22 -8.42
C ILE A 155 4.64 -11.42 -9.23
N TYR A 156 4.96 -11.22 -10.51
CA TYR A 156 5.50 -12.28 -11.35
C TYR A 156 6.84 -12.82 -10.83
N SER A 157 7.76 -11.94 -10.43
CA SER A 157 9.05 -12.33 -9.83
C SER A 157 8.86 -13.17 -8.58
N LEU A 158 7.95 -12.78 -7.68
CA LEU A 158 7.63 -13.56 -6.48
C LEU A 158 7.02 -14.93 -6.79
N LYS A 159 6.23 -15.05 -7.86
CA LYS A 159 5.70 -16.34 -8.35
C LYS A 159 6.83 -17.23 -8.86
N VAL A 160 7.75 -16.69 -9.67
CA VAL A 160 8.92 -17.42 -10.21
C VAL A 160 9.84 -17.91 -9.09
N GLN A 161 10.00 -17.12 -8.04
CA GLN A 161 10.81 -17.48 -6.87
C GLN A 161 10.10 -18.49 -5.93
N GLY A 162 8.88 -18.91 -6.23
CA GLY A 162 8.11 -19.84 -5.39
C GLY A 162 7.64 -19.25 -4.05
N ILE A 163 7.75 -17.93 -3.87
CA ILE A 163 7.33 -17.23 -2.64
C ILE A 163 5.81 -17.10 -2.58
N VAL A 164 5.16 -17.03 -3.75
CA VAL A 164 3.70 -16.98 -3.89
C VAL A 164 3.24 -18.20 -4.66
N GLU A 165 2.41 -19.03 -4.04
CA GLU A 165 1.78 -20.15 -4.74
C GLU A 165 0.99 -19.65 -5.96
N PRO A 166 1.11 -20.31 -7.13
CA PRO A 166 0.24 -20.03 -8.25
C PRO A 166 -1.18 -20.45 -7.89
N ARG A 167 -1.97 -19.56 -7.30
CA ARG A 167 -3.42 -19.78 -7.20
C ARG A 167 -3.98 -19.89 -8.62
N HIS A 168 -4.85 -20.88 -8.84
CA HIS A 168 -5.50 -21.28 -10.10
C HIS A 168 -6.31 -20.20 -10.85
N TYR A 169 -6.21 -18.92 -10.48
CA TYR A 169 -6.99 -17.82 -11.06
C TYR A 169 -6.04 -16.73 -11.54
N GLU A 170 -5.41 -16.91 -12.71
CA GLU A 170 -4.85 -15.82 -13.52
C GLU A 170 -4.39 -16.30 -14.90
N THR A 171 -5.23 -17.08 -15.58
CA THR A 171 -5.27 -17.12 -17.04
C THR A 171 -6.16 -16.00 -17.55
N ASN A 172 -5.83 -14.74 -17.22
CA ASN A 172 -6.38 -13.60 -17.95
C ASN A 172 -5.23 -12.66 -18.31
N ARG A 173 -4.65 -12.99 -19.47
CA ARG A 173 -4.03 -12.12 -20.47
C ARG A 173 -3.55 -10.76 -19.95
N CYS A 174 -2.27 -10.70 -19.61
CA CYS A 174 -1.47 -9.50 -19.84
C CYS A 174 -0.62 -9.74 -21.09
N PHE A 175 -1.21 -9.44 -22.25
CA PHE A 175 -0.56 -9.09 -23.51
C PHE A 175 -1.45 -8.05 -24.18
#